data_AF-A0A564WET3-F1
#
_entry.id   AF-A0A564WET3-F1
#
_cell.length_a   1.000
_cell.length_b   1.000
_cell.length_c   1.000
_cell.angle_alpha   90.00
_cell.angle_beta   90.00
_cell.angle_gamma   90.00
#
_symmetry.space_group_name_H-M   'P 1'
#
loop_
_entity.id
_entity.type
_entity.pdbx_description
1 polymer ?
#
loop_
_entity_poly.entity_id
_entity_poly.type
_entity_poly.pdbx_seq_one_letter_code
_entity_poly.pdbx_strand_id
1 'polypeptide(L)'
;MTDMLYVARSRSLQDWGGEVGLTKHLYKVGLGVGTAKDIEQSLSAAQCAGRGDWSVIKCVEAEGLDEADALTRLAAKEALIDPRYYPQIKGERGIVKVKPANVENHFLVQNALAGEHQKAVRVIPLTIAAYLLRAAAG
;
A
#
# COMPACT_ATOMS: atom_id res chain seq x y z
N MET A 1 18.56 8.04 11.21
CA MET A 1 17.57 6.97 10.97
C MET A 1 16.62 7.54 9.93
N THR A 2 16.54 6.93 8.76
CA THR A 2 15.84 7.50 7.59
C THR A 2 14.37 7.09 7.62
N ASP A 3 13.48 8.07 7.49
CA ASP A 3 12.05 7.83 7.37
C ASP A 3 11.72 7.35 5.95
N MET A 4 10.96 6.27 5.87
CA MET A 4 10.61 5.59 4.64
C MET A 4 9.10 5.45 4.52
N LEU A 5 8.54 5.96 3.44
CA LEU A 5 7.19 5.62 3.02
C LEU A 5 7.24 4.23 2.37
N TYR A 6 6.46 3.30 2.90
CA TYR A 6 6.49 1.91 2.46
C TYR A 6 5.12 1.42 1.98
N VAL A 7 5.17 0.38 1.14
CA VAL A 7 4.01 -0.47 0.82
C VAL A 7 4.38 -1.90 1.16
N ALA A 8 3.57 -2.53 2.00
CA ALA A 8 3.71 -3.92 2.40
C ALA A 8 2.47 -4.74 2.05
N ARG A 9 2.65 -6.06 1.95
CA ARG A 9 1.59 -7.03 1.83
C ARG A 9 1.71 -8.10 2.90
N SER A 10 0.57 -8.68 3.28
CA SER A 10 0.50 -9.92 4.04
C SER A 10 -0.40 -10.86 3.25
N ARG A 11 0.01 -12.13 3.09
CA ARG A 11 -0.80 -13.11 2.34
C ARG A 11 -2.07 -13.43 3.12
N SER A 12 -1.93 -13.65 4.42
CA SER A 12 -3.06 -13.95 5.31
C SER A 12 -4.06 -12.79 5.40
N LEU A 13 -3.63 -11.53 5.29
CA LEU A 13 -4.53 -10.38 5.17
C LEU A 13 -5.31 -10.40 3.84
N GLN A 14 -4.62 -10.68 2.72
CA GLN A 14 -5.24 -10.69 1.40
C GLN A 14 -6.24 -11.84 1.23
N ASP A 15 -5.92 -13.02 1.76
CA ASP A 15 -6.83 -14.17 1.76
C ASP A 15 -8.08 -13.86 2.59
N TRP A 16 -7.91 -13.36 3.83
CA TRP A 16 -9.03 -12.89 4.67
C TRP A 16 -9.87 -11.81 3.99
N GLY A 17 -9.22 -10.83 3.35
CA GLY A 17 -9.90 -9.77 2.60
C GLY A 17 -10.79 -10.30 1.47
N GLY A 18 -10.37 -11.39 0.82
CA GLY A 18 -11.20 -12.11 -0.15
C GLY A 18 -12.41 -12.80 0.49
N GLU A 19 -12.21 -13.44 1.64
CA GLU A 19 -13.26 -14.16 2.39
C GLU A 19 -14.38 -13.25 2.88
N VAL A 20 -14.06 -12.03 3.31
CA VAL A 20 -15.05 -11.05 3.82
C VAL A 20 -15.63 -10.13 2.74
N GLY A 21 -15.40 -10.43 1.45
CA GLY A 21 -15.98 -9.67 0.33
C GLY A 21 -15.32 -8.31 0.05
N LEU A 22 -14.14 -8.03 0.62
CA LEU A 22 -13.38 -6.82 0.31
C LEU A 22 -12.69 -6.93 -1.06
N THR A 23 -11.55 -7.61 -1.10
CA THR A 23 -10.70 -7.90 -2.27
C THR A 23 -9.44 -8.63 -1.78
N LYS A 24 -8.73 -9.32 -2.69
CA LYS A 24 -7.38 -9.82 -2.42
C LYS A 24 -6.29 -8.77 -2.62
N HIS A 25 -6.64 -7.58 -3.11
CA HIS A 25 -5.73 -6.46 -3.33
C HIS A 25 -5.69 -5.52 -2.12
N LEU A 26 -5.39 -6.09 -0.95
CA LEU A 26 -5.15 -5.33 0.28
C LEU A 26 -3.65 -5.11 0.49
N TYR A 27 -3.29 -3.88 0.83
CA TYR A 27 -1.91 -3.46 1.06
C TYR A 27 -1.84 -2.54 2.28
N LYS A 28 -0.74 -2.61 3.03
CA LYS A 28 -0.43 -1.64 4.09
C LYS A 28 0.45 -0.55 3.51
N VAL A 29 0.05 0.70 3.73
CA VAL A 29 0.86 1.90 3.48
C VAL A 29 1.09 2.60 4.80
N GLY A 30 2.30 3.11 5.01
CA GLY A 30 2.65 3.87 6.21
C GLY A 30 4.10 4.35 6.17
N LEU A 31 4.52 5.00 7.26
CA LEU A 31 5.89 5.41 7.48
C LEU A 31 6.58 4.41 8.40
N GLY A 32 7.83 4.11 8.08
CA GLY A 32 8.69 3.26 8.88
C GLY A 32 10.11 3.83 8.90
N VAL A 33 10.93 3.31 9.78
CA VAL A 33 12.30 3.79 9.99
C VAL A 33 13.29 2.73 9.54
N GLY A 34 14.32 3.14 8.80
CA GLY A 34 15.42 2.26 8.40
C GLY A 34 15.22 1.61 7.04
N THR A 35 15.62 0.35 6.89
CA THR A 35 15.53 -0.39 5.62
C THR A 35 14.17 -1.08 5.47
N ALA A 36 13.86 -1.54 4.27
CA ALA A 36 12.67 -2.38 4.01
C ALA A 36 12.60 -3.60 4.95
N LYS A 37 13.75 -4.19 5.28
CA LYS A 37 13.83 -5.35 6.17
C LYS A 37 13.54 -4.98 7.63
N ASP A 38 14.01 -3.82 8.08
CA ASP A 38 13.73 -3.32 9.43
C ASP A 38 12.23 -3.06 9.61
N ILE A 39 11.60 -2.47 8.59
CA ILE A 39 10.15 -2.23 8.55
C ILE A 39 9.37 -3.55 8.54
N GLU A 40 9.78 -4.52 7.70
CA GLU A 40 9.15 -5.84 7.63
C GLU A 40 9.20 -6.57 8.99
N GLN A 41 10.36 -6.53 9.66
CA GLN A 41 10.54 -7.10 10.99
C GLN A 41 9.69 -6.40 12.03
N SER A 42 9.62 -5.07 11.99
CA SER A 42 8.78 -4.27 12.89
C SER A 42 7.30 -4.63 12.74
N LEU A 43 6.78 -4.68 11.51
CA LEU A 43 5.39 -5.05 11.23
C LEU A 43 5.05 -6.46 11.73
N SER A 44 5.96 -7.41 11.48
CA SER A 44 5.77 -8.81 11.86
C SER A 44 5.86 -9.03 13.36
N ALA A 45 6.81 -8.37 14.04
CA ALA A 45 6.98 -8.43 15.50
C ALA A 45 5.79 -7.77 16.22
N ALA A 46 5.30 -6.64 15.71
CA ALA A 46 4.12 -5.97 16.24
C ALA A 46 2.80 -6.72 15.97
N GLN A 47 2.84 -7.78 15.15
CA GLN A 47 1.64 -8.47 14.66
C GLN A 47 0.65 -7.48 14.04
N CYS A 48 1.14 -6.56 13.19
CA CYS A 48 0.33 -5.52 12.57
C CYS A 48 -0.90 -6.14 11.88
N ALA A 49 -2.08 -5.60 12.16
CA ALA A 49 -3.40 -6.08 11.74
C ALA A 49 -3.65 -7.55 12.13
N GLY A 50 -3.05 -7.98 13.24
CA GLY A 50 -3.08 -9.35 13.71
C GLY A 50 -2.32 -10.34 12.84
N ARG A 51 -1.41 -9.89 11.96
CA ARG A 51 -0.65 -10.72 11.02
C ARG A 51 0.85 -10.64 11.28
N GLY A 52 1.55 -11.76 11.07
CA GLY A 52 3.01 -11.87 11.20
C GLY A 52 3.73 -12.18 9.89
N ASP A 53 3.02 -12.32 8.77
CA ASP A 53 3.55 -12.69 7.46
C ASP A 53 3.70 -11.47 6.54
N TRP A 54 4.15 -10.35 7.09
CA TRP A 54 4.33 -9.12 6.33
C TRP A 54 5.55 -9.20 5.42
N SER A 55 5.44 -8.58 4.25
CA SER A 55 6.57 -8.34 3.37
C SER A 55 6.49 -6.96 2.71
N VAL A 56 7.58 -6.18 2.82
CA VAL A 56 7.67 -4.86 2.20
C VAL A 56 7.98 -5.04 0.71
N ILE A 57 7.08 -4.55 -0.15
CA ILE A 57 7.22 -4.66 -1.61
C ILE A 57 8.13 -3.56 -2.13
N LYS A 58 7.95 -2.34 -1.62
CA LYS A 58 8.69 -1.16 -2.04
C LYS A 58 8.64 -0.12 -0.93
N CYS A 59 9.73 0.61 -0.75
CA CYS A 59 9.79 1.81 0.08
C CYS A 59 10.61 2.89 -0.62
N VAL A 60 10.38 4.14 -0.23
CA VAL A 60 11.12 5.32 -0.70
C VAL A 60 11.37 6.24 0.49
N GLU A 61 12.46 6.98 0.45
CA GLU A 61 12.76 8.01 1.45
C GLU A 61 11.64 9.05 1.47
N ALA A 62 11.22 9.43 2.67
CA ALA A 62 10.07 10.28 2.91
C ALA A 62 10.37 11.29 4.03
N GLU A 63 11.55 11.92 3.96
CA GLU A 63 11.98 12.90 4.96
C GLU A 63 10.99 14.07 5.03
N GLY A 64 10.48 14.36 6.23
CA GLY A 64 9.51 15.43 6.46
C GLY A 64 8.08 15.13 5.99
N LEU A 65 7.78 13.90 5.56
CA LEU A 65 6.41 13.49 5.25
C LEU A 65 5.70 13.06 6.54
N ASP A 66 4.51 13.59 6.78
CA ASP A 66 3.62 13.11 7.85
C ASP A 66 2.76 11.93 7.36
N GLU A 67 2.60 10.90 8.21
CA GLU A 67 1.84 9.69 7.83
C GLU A 67 0.35 10.02 7.61
N ALA A 68 -0.25 10.88 8.43
CA ALA A 68 -1.66 11.20 8.30
C ALA A 68 -1.93 12.00 7.01
N ASP A 69 -1.03 12.89 6.62
CA ASP A 69 -1.09 13.59 5.34
C ASP A 69 -0.95 12.62 4.15
N ALA A 70 0.03 11.71 4.20
CA ALA A 70 0.22 10.69 3.17
C ALA A 70 -1.02 9.81 2.99
N LEU A 71 -1.62 9.37 4.10
CA LEU A 71 -2.86 8.60 4.08
C LEU A 71 -4.06 9.42 3.60
N THR A 72 -4.11 10.72 3.90
CA THR A 72 -5.18 11.61 3.42
C THR A 72 -5.12 11.78 1.90
N ARG A 73 -3.93 11.99 1.33
CA ARG A 73 -3.73 12.02 -0.13
C ARG A 73 -4.12 10.70 -0.77
N LEU A 74 -3.72 9.60 -0.15
CA LEU A 74 -4.06 8.26 -0.64
C LEU A 74 -5.57 7.99 -0.62
N ALA A 75 -6.29 8.46 0.41
CA ALA A 75 -7.74 8.33 0.53
C ALA A 75 -8.51 9.07 -0.58
N ALA A 76 -7.90 10.08 -1.22
CA ALA A 76 -8.50 10.77 -2.36
C ALA A 76 -8.46 9.93 -3.66
N LYS A 77 -7.64 8.88 -3.71
CA LYS A 77 -7.44 8.02 -4.90
C LYS A 77 -7.93 6.59 -4.67
N GLU A 78 -7.75 6.06 -3.46
CA GLU A 78 -8.09 4.68 -3.10
C GLU A 78 -8.90 4.60 -1.81
N ALA A 79 -9.57 3.46 -1.61
CA ALA A 79 -10.36 3.24 -0.41
C ALA A 79 -9.49 2.76 0.75
N LEU A 80 -9.31 3.61 1.76
CA LEU A 80 -8.79 3.17 3.05
C LEU A 80 -9.83 2.32 3.78
N ILE A 81 -9.39 1.18 4.31
CA ILE A 81 -10.22 0.33 5.15
C ILE A 81 -10.21 0.93 6.55
N ASP A 82 -11.40 1.28 7.04
CA ASP A 82 -11.57 1.74 8.42
C ASP A 82 -11.63 0.51 9.35
N PRO A 83 -10.67 0.38 10.29
CA PRO A 83 -10.60 -0.74 11.22
C PRO A 83 -11.82 -0.94 12.10
N ARG A 84 -12.64 0.10 12.30
CA ARG A 84 -13.86 0.01 13.12
C ARG A 84 -14.89 -0.93 12.51
N TYR A 85 -14.91 -1.09 11.19
CA TYR A 85 -15.79 -2.04 10.50
C TYR A 85 -15.22 -3.46 10.43
N TYR A 86 -13.93 -3.64 10.74
CA TYR A 86 -13.22 -4.90 10.56
C TYR A 86 -12.36 -5.24 11.79
N PRO A 87 -12.93 -5.92 12.81
CA PRO A 87 -12.22 -6.24 14.06
C PRO A 87 -10.89 -7.00 13.87
N GLN A 88 -10.79 -7.79 12.79
CA GLN A 88 -9.61 -8.58 12.46
C GLN A 88 -8.35 -7.75 12.19
N ILE A 89 -8.47 -6.48 11.78
CA ILE A 89 -7.31 -5.61 11.54
C ILE A 89 -6.90 -4.77 12.76
N LYS A 90 -7.41 -5.10 13.96
CA LYS A 90 -6.95 -4.61 15.28
C LYS A 90 -6.77 -3.08 15.44
N GLY A 91 -7.48 -2.25 14.69
CA GLY A 91 -7.32 -0.79 14.77
C GLY A 91 -6.24 -0.19 13.86
N GLU A 92 -5.57 -1.01 13.05
CA GLU A 92 -4.46 -0.56 12.20
C GLU A 92 -4.91 0.32 11.03
N ARG A 93 -4.34 1.52 10.96
CA ARG A 93 -4.59 2.46 9.87
C ARG A 93 -3.71 2.14 8.65
N GLY A 94 -4.07 2.69 7.50
CA GLY A 94 -3.27 2.57 6.29
C GLY A 94 -3.40 1.22 5.56
N ILE A 95 -4.39 0.40 5.92
CA ILE A 95 -4.81 -0.72 5.07
C ILE A 95 -5.65 -0.15 3.92
N VAL A 96 -5.24 -0.42 2.69
CA VAL A 96 -5.83 0.14 1.48
C VAL A 96 -6.40 -0.98 0.63
N LYS A 97 -7.65 -0.82 0.21
CA LYS A 97 -8.28 -1.64 -0.82
C LYS A 97 -8.00 -1.02 -2.18
N VAL A 98 -7.16 -1.70 -2.96
CA VAL A 98 -6.77 -1.28 -4.31
C VAL A 98 -7.69 -1.90 -5.35
N LYS A 99 -8.17 -1.09 -6.28
CA LYS A 99 -8.82 -1.56 -7.50
C LYS A 99 -7.76 -1.68 -8.62
N PRO A 100 -7.49 -2.89 -9.17
CA PRO A 100 -6.52 -3.06 -10.26
C PRO A 100 -6.73 -2.10 -11.43
N ALA A 101 -7.98 -1.83 -11.80
CA ALA A 101 -8.33 -0.89 -12.86
C ALA A 101 -7.82 0.55 -12.62
N ASN A 102 -7.76 1.01 -11.36
CA ASN A 102 -7.21 2.34 -11.05
C ASN A 102 -5.70 2.38 -11.32
N VAL A 103 -5.00 1.29 -11.02
CA VAL A 103 -3.56 1.13 -11.25
C VAL A 103 -3.28 1.11 -12.75
N GLU A 104 -4.05 0.32 -13.51
CA GLU A 104 -3.95 0.26 -14.98
C GLU A 104 -4.18 1.63 -15.60
N ASN A 105 -5.26 2.30 -15.23
CA ASN A 105 -5.62 3.62 -15.74
C ASN A 105 -4.54 4.67 -15.42
N HIS A 106 -3.98 4.65 -14.21
CA HIS A 106 -2.93 5.58 -13.81
C HIS A 106 -1.71 5.48 -14.75
N PHE A 107 -1.20 4.26 -14.95
CA PHE A 107 -0.03 4.06 -15.80
C PHE A 107 -0.34 4.22 -17.30
N LEU A 108 -1.55 3.87 -17.75
CA LEU A 108 -1.98 4.12 -19.13
C LEU A 108 -1.93 5.62 -19.45
N VAL A 109 -2.52 6.45 -18.57
CA VAL A 109 -2.50 7.90 -18.72
C VAL A 109 -1.07 8.43 -18.63
N GLN A 110 -0.25 7.93 -17.70
CA GLN A 110 1.13 8.38 -17.56
C GLN A 110 1.97 8.10 -18.81
N ASN A 111 1.86 6.90 -19.38
CA ASN A 111 2.58 6.51 -20.59
C ASN A 111 2.12 7.31 -21.81
N ALA A 112 0.82 7.58 -21.92
CA ALA A 112 0.27 8.42 -22.98
C ALA A 112 0.82 9.86 -22.90
N LEU A 113 0.95 10.43 -21.71
CA LEU A 113 1.56 11.75 -21.50
C LEU A 113 3.07 11.75 -21.79
N ALA A 114 3.76 10.63 -21.59
CA ALA A 114 5.18 10.47 -21.90
C ALA A 114 5.47 10.24 -23.40
N GLY A 115 4.44 10.15 -24.25
CA GLY A 115 4.59 9.84 -25.67
C GLY A 115 5.02 8.39 -25.95
N GLU A 116 4.93 7.51 -24.96
CA GLU A 116 5.23 6.09 -25.12
C GLU A 116 4.04 5.39 -25.78
N HIS A 117 4.30 4.50 -26.75
CA HIS A 117 3.26 3.64 -27.32
C HIS A 117 2.58 2.83 -26.22
N GLN A 118 1.24 2.78 -26.24
CA GLN A 118 0.39 2.11 -25.26
C GLN A 118 0.75 0.63 -25.10
N LYS A 119 1.71 0.33 -24.23
CA LYS A 119 1.98 -1.04 -23.79
C LYS A 119 0.97 -1.40 -22.70
N ALA A 120 0.41 -2.60 -22.77
CA ALA A 120 -0.46 -3.12 -21.72
C ALA A 120 0.30 -3.10 -20.38
N VAL A 121 -0.25 -2.38 -19.41
CA VAL A 121 0.34 -2.29 -18.06
C VAL A 121 -0.03 -3.56 -17.32
N ARG A 122 0.97 -4.38 -16.98
CA ARG A 122 0.73 -5.56 -16.15
C ARG A 122 0.55 -5.13 -14.68
N VAL A 123 -0.61 -5.45 -14.10
CA VAL A 123 -0.84 -5.26 -12.67
C VAL A 123 -0.17 -6.39 -11.90
N ILE A 124 0.97 -6.08 -11.29
CA ILE A 124 1.73 -6.95 -10.40
C ILE A 124 1.93 -6.23 -9.05
N PRO A 125 2.31 -6.93 -7.97
CA PRO A 125 2.50 -6.29 -6.67
C PRO A 125 3.44 -5.08 -6.70
N LEU A 126 4.50 -5.14 -7.52
CA LEU A 126 5.44 -4.04 -7.68
C LEU A 126 4.82 -2.80 -8.34
N THR A 127 3.96 -2.97 -9.34
CA THR A 127 3.29 -1.84 -10.02
C THR A 127 2.22 -1.22 -9.12
N ILE A 128 1.50 -2.05 -8.35
CA ILE A 128 0.58 -1.57 -7.30
C ILE A 128 1.33 -0.75 -6.24
N ALA A 129 2.46 -1.26 -5.74
CA ALA A 129 3.27 -0.55 -4.75
C ALA A 129 3.80 0.78 -5.29
N ALA A 130 4.28 0.82 -6.53
CA ALA A 130 4.71 2.07 -7.16
C ALA A 130 3.58 3.09 -7.30
N TYR A 131 2.38 2.64 -7.68
CA TYR A 131 1.19 3.49 -7.74
C TYR A 131 0.81 4.05 -6.36
N LEU A 132 0.76 3.21 -5.32
CA LEU A 132 0.41 3.62 -3.96
C LEU A 132 1.41 4.63 -3.38
N LEU A 133 2.71 4.40 -3.58
CA LEU A 133 3.75 5.34 -3.13
C LEU A 133 3.61 6.70 -3.80
N ARG A 134 3.35 6.73 -5.12
CA ARG A 134 3.10 8.00 -5.84
C ARG A 134 1.87 8.72 -5.31
N ALA A 135 0.77 7.99 -5.11
CA ALA A 135 -0.48 8.56 -4.61
C ALA A 135 -0.35 9.12 -3.18
N ALA A 136 0.49 8.51 -2.34
CA ALA A 136 0.70 8.95 -0.96
C ALA A 136 1.77 10.07 -0.85
N ALA A 137 2.82 10.05 -1.68
CA ALA A 137 3.87 11.07 -1.67
C ALA A 137 3.35 12.45 -2.12
N GLY A 138 2.41 12.49 -3.08
CA GLY A 138 1.88 13.73 -3.67
C GLY A 138 2.36 13.91 -5.10
#